data_AF-A0A8T5R0N3-F1
#
_entry.id   AF-A0A8T5R0N3-F1
#
_cell.length_a   1.000
_cell.length_b   1.000
_cell.length_c   1.000
_cell.angle_alpha   90.00
_cell.angle_beta   90.00
_cell.angle_gamma   90.00
#
_symmetry.space_group_name_H-M   'P 1'
#
loop_
_entity.id
_entity.type
_entity.pdbx_description
1 polymer ?
#
loop_
_entity_poly.entity_id
_entity_poly.type
_entity_poly.pdbx_seq_one_letter_code
_entity_poly.pdbx_strand_id
1 'polypeptide(L)'
;MNRPLVLLSALMLTTVGIGSVLMSTASESSSDPALMAPEPSTAMDPPPPGEPATPEELRAIAALFDDQPFAGGQNQPRVAKAMTEGTFVFLQFDTSNGQMAKELRYLGFAVQGRFCAESRPDAEMGSFSHFHRWFSPAYGAGHGTVPAAEGYWMSWLAVNPKAPGVGYGLFATPPGSCAGTTPHLPAVQTALEPTDPGEAKAIEALFDDDPFVGGQTSPYAMKWVDERIFVFLEPAEAGPWPNVGVGVAGVYCTDSQPTPDFTQFRRYNATSWDESAGGEAGDAGYWMARYGTGAGSDALGIDRAFAPTPPPECA
;
A
#
# COMPACT_ATOMS: atom_id res chain seq x y z
N MET A 1 -18.07 -51.58 3.71
CA MET A 1 -16.69 -52.10 3.47
C MET A 1 -15.78 -51.38 4.45
N ASN A 2 -15.65 -51.87 5.68
CA ASN A 2 -14.62 -52.77 6.20
C ASN A 2 -13.16 -52.26 6.12
N ARG A 3 -12.81 -51.57 7.23
CA ARG A 3 -11.62 -51.70 8.08
C ARG A 3 -10.39 -50.79 7.90
N PRO A 4 -9.75 -50.41 9.04
CA PRO A 4 -8.71 -49.39 9.17
C PRO A 4 -7.29 -49.99 9.25
N LEU A 5 -6.25 -49.15 9.29
CA LEU A 5 -4.89 -49.55 9.67
C LEU A 5 -4.36 -48.74 10.86
N VAL A 6 -3.58 -49.44 11.67
CA VAL A 6 -3.12 -49.16 13.03
C VAL A 6 -1.65 -48.73 13.04
N LEU A 7 -1.29 -47.95 14.07
CA LEU A 7 0.02 -47.64 14.69
C LEU A 7 1.28 -48.38 14.18
N LEU A 8 2.42 -47.68 14.23
CA LEU A 8 3.57 -48.15 15.03
C LEU A 8 4.53 -47.01 15.44
N SER A 9 4.88 -47.00 16.72
CA SER A 9 5.92 -46.18 17.36
C SER A 9 7.34 -46.69 17.06
N ALA A 10 8.34 -45.82 17.11
CA ALA A 10 9.71 -46.24 17.45
C ALA A 10 10.47 -45.11 18.18
N LEU A 11 10.73 -45.40 19.45
CA LEU A 11 11.66 -44.76 20.37
C LEU A 11 13.06 -45.33 20.11
N MET A 12 14.11 -44.50 20.08
CA MET A 12 15.49 -44.97 20.31
C MET A 12 16.25 -43.94 21.15
N LEU A 13 16.77 -44.46 22.25
CA LEU A 13 17.52 -43.85 23.35
C LEU A 13 19.03 -44.08 23.12
N THR A 14 19.85 -43.53 24.04
CA THR A 14 21.26 -43.88 24.39
C THR A 14 22.39 -43.13 23.67
N THR A 15 23.53 -42.71 24.28
CA THR A 15 24.01 -42.47 25.66
C THR A 15 25.43 -41.85 25.56
N VAL A 16 25.78 -40.96 26.52
CA VAL A 16 27.05 -40.83 27.30
C VAL A 16 28.44 -40.87 26.62
N GLY A 17 29.25 -39.86 26.94
CA GLY A 17 30.71 -39.92 26.89
C GLY A 17 31.38 -38.81 27.73
N ILE A 18 32.02 -39.21 28.83
CA ILE A 18 32.73 -38.40 29.84
C ILE A 18 34.18 -38.14 29.38
N GLY A 19 34.76 -36.99 29.75
CA GLY A 19 36.21 -36.79 29.69
C GLY A 19 36.70 -35.47 30.28
N SER A 20 37.03 -35.46 31.56
CA SER A 20 37.85 -34.42 32.21
C SER A 20 39.34 -34.71 32.02
N VAL A 21 40.16 -33.70 31.70
CA VAL A 21 41.56 -33.58 32.15
C VAL A 21 41.91 -32.09 32.36
N LEU A 22 42.41 -31.79 33.55
CA LEU A 22 43.07 -30.54 33.97
C LEU A 22 44.48 -30.44 33.37
N MET A 23 44.94 -29.23 33.04
CA MET A 23 46.24 -28.73 33.51
C MET A 23 46.39 -27.21 33.38
N SER A 24 47.10 -26.68 34.37
CA SER A 24 47.46 -25.30 34.71
C SER A 24 48.44 -24.65 33.73
N THR A 25 48.42 -23.33 33.60
CA THR A 25 49.57 -22.42 33.88
C THR A 25 49.14 -20.95 33.79
N ALA A 26 49.84 -20.11 34.55
CA ALA A 26 49.56 -18.70 34.83
C ALA A 26 50.25 -17.74 33.83
N SER A 27 49.96 -16.43 34.01
CA SER A 27 50.66 -15.25 33.44
C SER A 27 50.21 -14.88 32.01
N GLU A 28 49.98 -13.64 31.58
CA GLU A 28 50.42 -12.31 32.02
C GLU A 28 49.32 -11.25 31.84
N SER A 29 49.44 -10.17 32.60
CA SER A 29 48.70 -8.92 32.43
C SER A 29 49.30 -8.12 31.28
N SER A 30 48.55 -7.94 30.19
CA SER A 30 48.77 -6.88 29.20
C SER A 30 47.43 -6.23 28.85
N SER A 31 47.13 -5.11 29.50
CA SER A 31 46.05 -4.21 29.10
C SER A 31 46.51 -3.40 27.88
N ASP A 32 46.37 -4.01 26.70
CA ASP A 32 46.26 -3.26 25.43
C ASP A 32 44.81 -2.77 25.27
N PRO A 33 44.58 -1.52 24.86
CA PRO A 33 43.24 -1.06 24.52
C PRO A 33 42.86 -1.75 23.21
N ALA A 34 42.09 -2.83 23.33
CA ALA A 34 41.43 -3.46 22.20
C ALA A 34 40.63 -2.38 21.46
N LEU A 35 41.02 -2.11 20.21
CA LEU A 35 40.14 -1.56 19.20
C LEU A 35 38.93 -2.51 19.15
N MET A 36 37.88 -2.16 19.88
CA MET A 36 36.61 -2.87 19.79
C MET A 36 36.11 -2.66 18.37
N ALA A 37 36.24 -3.70 17.56
CA ALA A 37 35.43 -3.81 16.36
C ALA A 37 33.97 -3.67 16.80
N PRO A 38 33.14 -2.85 16.13
CA PRO A 38 31.74 -2.77 16.47
C PRO A 38 31.16 -4.18 16.40
N GLU A 39 30.50 -4.61 17.48
CA GLU A 39 29.78 -5.88 17.46
C GLU A 39 28.76 -5.83 16.31
N PRO A 40 28.60 -6.92 15.52
CA PRO A 40 27.60 -6.96 14.47
C PRO A 40 26.23 -6.75 15.12
N SER A 41 25.59 -5.63 14.81
CA SER A 41 24.23 -5.34 15.25
C SER A 41 23.33 -6.47 14.76
N THR A 42 22.80 -7.25 15.69
CA THR A 42 21.76 -8.26 15.47
C THR A 42 20.36 -7.63 15.41
N ALA A 43 20.24 -6.31 15.57
CA ALA A 43 18.97 -5.61 15.41
C ALA A 43 18.69 -5.38 13.92
N MET A 44 17.69 -6.12 13.41
CA MET A 44 17.05 -5.85 12.12
C MET A 44 16.25 -4.56 12.25
N ASP A 45 16.92 -3.41 12.16
CA ASP A 45 16.28 -2.12 12.28
C ASP A 45 15.72 -1.66 10.92
N PRO A 46 14.51 -1.10 10.89
CA PRO A 46 13.96 -0.48 9.68
C PRO A 46 14.78 0.76 9.29
N PRO A 47 14.55 1.33 8.10
CA PRO A 47 15.14 2.62 7.73
C PRO A 47 14.85 3.71 8.77
N PRO A 48 15.70 4.76 8.83
CA PRO A 48 15.42 5.94 9.63
C PRO A 48 14.03 6.52 9.33
N PRO A 49 13.35 7.12 10.34
CA PRO A 49 12.05 7.73 10.13
C PRO A 49 12.15 8.92 9.16
N GLY A 50 11.14 9.07 8.31
CA GLY A 50 10.95 10.25 7.47
C GLY A 50 10.36 11.43 8.24
N GLU A 51 10.36 12.61 7.62
CA GLU A 51 9.69 13.80 8.14
C GLU A 51 8.25 13.85 7.60
N PRO A 52 7.20 13.67 8.43
CA PRO A 52 5.83 13.68 7.95
C PRO A 52 5.44 15.02 7.33
N ALA A 53 4.64 14.99 6.26
CA ALA A 53 4.05 16.16 5.65
C ALA A 53 3.41 17.08 6.69
N THR A 54 3.75 18.36 6.61
CA THR A 54 3.18 19.39 7.45
C THR A 54 1.69 19.58 7.13
N PRO A 55 0.89 20.13 8.06
CA PRO A 55 -0.48 20.52 7.76
C PRO A 55 -0.60 21.50 6.58
N GLU A 56 0.42 22.31 6.30
CA GLU A 56 0.43 23.19 5.12
C GLU A 56 0.55 22.42 3.82
N GLU A 57 1.49 21.46 3.73
CA GLU A 57 1.64 20.58 2.58
C GLU A 57 0.39 19.72 2.35
N LEU A 58 -0.19 19.14 3.41
CA LEU A 58 -1.42 18.35 3.29
C LEU A 58 -2.59 19.19 2.76
N ARG A 59 -2.69 20.47 3.16
CA ARG A 59 -3.70 21.40 2.63
C ARG A 59 -3.43 21.77 1.17
N ALA A 60 -2.17 21.92 0.77
CA ALA A 60 -1.78 22.15 -0.62
C ALA A 60 -2.14 20.96 -1.51
N ILE A 61 -1.82 19.74 -1.06
CA ILE A 61 -2.23 18.49 -1.73
C ILE A 61 -3.75 18.42 -1.83
N ALA A 62 -4.47 18.66 -0.72
CA ALA A 62 -5.92 18.61 -0.71
C ALA A 62 -6.58 19.62 -1.66
N ALA A 63 -5.98 20.80 -1.84
CA ALA A 63 -6.47 21.83 -2.74
C ALA A 63 -6.35 21.44 -4.22
N LEU A 64 -5.36 20.60 -4.57
CA LEU A 64 -5.19 20.10 -5.91
C LEU A 64 -6.04 18.85 -6.19
N PHE A 65 -6.57 18.14 -5.19
CA PHE A 65 -7.50 17.02 -5.36
C PHE A 65 -8.97 17.49 -5.36
N ASP A 66 -9.31 18.45 -6.21
CA ASP A 66 -10.59 19.18 -6.17
C ASP A 66 -11.74 18.58 -7.01
N ASP A 67 -11.53 17.45 -7.68
CA ASP A 67 -12.54 16.86 -8.57
C ASP A 67 -13.79 16.40 -7.79
N GLN A 68 -14.94 16.53 -8.44
CA GLN A 68 -16.25 16.16 -7.91
C GLN A 68 -16.82 14.96 -8.69
N PRO A 69 -16.44 13.72 -8.35
CA PRO A 69 -16.90 12.51 -9.05
C PRO A 69 -18.39 12.20 -8.83
N PHE A 70 -19.02 12.84 -7.83
CA PHE A 70 -20.40 12.60 -7.42
C PHE A 70 -21.29 13.82 -7.72
N ALA A 71 -22.53 13.56 -8.15
CA ALA A 71 -23.52 14.57 -8.52
C ALA A 71 -24.73 14.61 -7.59
N GLY A 72 -25.63 15.58 -7.80
CA GLY A 72 -26.85 15.78 -7.02
C GLY A 72 -26.62 16.74 -5.85
N GLY A 73 -26.72 16.26 -4.61
CA GLY A 73 -26.45 17.04 -3.39
C GLY A 73 -25.36 16.43 -2.52
N GLN A 74 -24.48 15.64 -3.12
CA GLN A 74 -23.46 14.88 -2.40
C GLN A 74 -22.28 15.78 -2.04
N ASN A 75 -21.99 15.88 -0.75
CA ASN A 75 -20.77 16.51 -0.25
C ASN A 75 -19.88 15.40 0.33
N GLN A 76 -18.84 15.02 -0.41
CA GLN A 76 -17.96 13.93 -0.04
C GLN A 76 -16.96 14.35 1.07
N PRO A 77 -16.69 13.48 2.07
CA PRO A 77 -15.76 13.78 3.15
C PRO A 77 -14.29 13.53 2.75
N ARG A 78 -13.98 13.67 1.46
CA ARG A 78 -12.72 13.28 0.83
C ARG A 78 -12.50 14.09 -0.44
N VAL A 79 -11.25 14.23 -0.82
CA VAL A 79 -10.81 14.97 -2.01
C VAL A 79 -10.43 13.95 -3.09
N ALA A 80 -10.59 14.28 -4.38
CA ALA A 80 -10.44 13.33 -5.48
C ALA A 80 -9.72 13.94 -6.68
N LYS A 81 -9.08 13.07 -7.48
CA LYS A 81 -8.45 13.46 -8.73
C LYS A 81 -8.61 12.37 -9.78
N ALA A 82 -9.07 12.73 -10.97
CA ALA A 82 -9.45 11.85 -12.07
C ALA A 82 -8.22 11.30 -12.80
N MET A 83 -8.14 9.99 -12.89
CA MET A 83 -7.06 9.31 -13.63
C MET A 83 -7.51 8.97 -15.05
N THR A 84 -8.78 8.62 -15.21
CA THR A 84 -9.42 8.42 -16.52
C THR A 84 -10.87 8.91 -16.43
N GLU A 85 -11.64 8.82 -17.52
CA GLU A 85 -13.08 9.09 -17.50
C GLU A 85 -13.86 8.23 -16.48
N GLY A 86 -13.34 7.04 -16.15
CA GLY A 86 -13.99 6.06 -15.29
C GLY A 86 -13.26 5.78 -13.97
N THR A 87 -12.12 6.42 -13.69
CA THR A 87 -11.31 6.12 -12.51
C THR A 87 -10.79 7.37 -11.84
N PHE A 88 -10.70 7.33 -10.51
CA PHE A 88 -10.12 8.42 -9.74
C PHE A 88 -9.40 7.90 -8.49
N VAL A 89 -8.38 8.64 -8.09
CA VAL A 89 -7.74 8.50 -6.77
C VAL A 89 -8.43 9.45 -5.81
N PHE A 90 -8.57 9.07 -4.55
CA PHE A 90 -9.10 9.94 -3.52
C PHE A 90 -8.25 9.86 -2.25
N LEU A 91 -8.24 10.97 -1.52
CA LEU A 91 -7.55 11.09 -0.23
C LEU A 91 -8.59 11.39 0.84
N GLN A 92 -8.53 10.64 1.94
CA GLN A 92 -9.30 10.93 3.14
C GLN A 92 -8.37 11.33 4.27
N PHE A 93 -8.57 12.54 4.78
CA PHE A 93 -7.82 13.09 5.92
C PHE A 93 -8.54 12.82 7.24
N ASP A 94 -7.94 13.27 8.34
CA ASP A 94 -8.52 13.27 9.70
C ASP A 94 -9.79 14.13 9.84
N THR A 95 -10.07 14.97 8.85
CA THR A 95 -11.25 15.83 8.74
C THR A 95 -11.83 15.78 7.33
N SER A 96 -13.14 15.98 7.20
CA SER A 96 -13.80 16.10 5.91
C SER A 96 -13.49 17.41 5.19
N ASN A 97 -13.00 18.42 5.91
CA ASN A 97 -12.54 19.68 5.31
C ASN A 97 -11.03 19.60 5.05
N GLY A 98 -10.64 19.38 3.80
CA GLY A 98 -9.22 19.31 3.39
C GLY A 98 -8.40 20.54 3.80
N GLN A 99 -9.02 21.72 3.93
CA GLN A 99 -8.38 22.95 4.41
C GLN A 99 -8.04 22.94 5.90
N MET A 100 -8.41 21.89 6.62
CA MET A 100 -8.10 21.65 8.03
C MET A 100 -7.32 20.35 8.24
N ALA A 101 -6.85 19.71 7.17
CA ALA A 101 -6.12 18.45 7.22
C ALA A 101 -4.86 18.55 8.09
N LYS A 102 -4.66 17.54 8.93
CA LYS A 102 -3.44 17.37 9.75
C LYS A 102 -2.79 16.02 9.53
N GLU A 103 -3.57 15.02 9.13
CA GLU A 103 -3.08 13.67 8.87
C GLU A 103 -3.84 13.07 7.67
N LEU A 104 -3.12 12.37 6.80
CA LEU A 104 -3.74 11.50 5.81
C LEU A 104 -4.11 10.17 6.48
N ARG A 105 -5.36 9.72 6.32
CA ARG A 105 -5.85 8.46 6.89
C ARG A 105 -5.88 7.33 5.86
N TYR A 106 -6.34 7.66 4.65
CA TYR A 106 -6.50 6.71 3.56
C TYR A 106 -6.10 7.33 2.23
N LEU A 107 -5.33 6.57 1.46
CA LEU A 107 -5.30 6.66 0.01
C LEU A 107 -6.37 5.70 -0.51
N GLY A 108 -7.14 6.08 -1.51
CA GLY A 108 -8.09 5.16 -2.12
C GLY A 108 -8.21 5.33 -3.61
N PHE A 109 -8.81 4.31 -4.21
CA PHE A 109 -8.97 4.22 -5.65
C PHE A 109 -10.39 3.81 -5.98
N ALA A 110 -10.98 4.46 -6.98
CA ALA A 110 -12.34 4.25 -7.39
C ALA A 110 -12.42 3.91 -8.87
N VAL A 111 -13.27 2.94 -9.19
CA VAL A 111 -13.54 2.47 -10.54
C VAL A 111 -15.03 2.53 -10.77
N GLN A 112 -15.42 3.15 -11.88
CA GLN A 112 -16.80 3.23 -12.28
C GLN A 112 -17.40 1.84 -12.49
N GLY A 113 -18.65 1.67 -12.08
CA GLY A 113 -19.36 0.42 -12.27
C GLY A 113 -20.81 0.50 -11.79
N ARG A 114 -21.41 -0.68 -11.63
CA ARG A 114 -22.77 -0.83 -11.12
C ARG A 114 -22.75 -1.54 -9.77
N PHE A 115 -23.77 -1.33 -8.96
CA PHE A 115 -23.92 -2.04 -7.70
C PHE A 115 -24.40 -3.48 -7.93
N CYS A 116 -23.51 -4.32 -8.48
CA CYS A 116 -23.69 -5.73 -8.81
C CYS A 116 -22.45 -6.51 -8.40
N ALA A 117 -22.63 -7.73 -7.90
CA ALA A 117 -21.51 -8.61 -7.55
C ALA A 117 -20.63 -8.91 -8.76
N GLU A 118 -21.24 -9.05 -9.93
CA GLU A 118 -20.58 -9.41 -11.19
C GLU A 118 -19.73 -8.26 -11.78
N SER A 119 -19.99 -7.02 -11.38
CA SER A 119 -19.25 -5.84 -11.86
C SER A 119 -18.28 -5.26 -10.81
N ARG A 120 -18.15 -5.91 -9.66
CA ARG A 120 -17.19 -5.50 -8.63
C ARG A 120 -15.78 -5.86 -9.11
N PRO A 121 -14.87 -4.88 -9.27
CA PRO A 121 -13.47 -5.19 -9.59
C PRO A 121 -12.84 -6.01 -8.47
N ASP A 122 -11.88 -6.88 -8.84
CA ASP A 122 -11.21 -7.78 -7.89
C ASP A 122 -12.20 -8.56 -7.02
N ALA A 123 -13.24 -9.14 -7.65
CA ALA A 123 -14.34 -9.79 -6.93
C ALA A 123 -13.89 -10.97 -6.06
N GLU A 124 -12.80 -11.66 -6.42
CA GLU A 124 -12.27 -12.81 -5.71
C GLU A 124 -11.63 -12.41 -4.38
N MET A 125 -10.76 -11.40 -4.38
CA MET A 125 -10.09 -10.92 -3.17
C MET A 125 -10.92 -9.89 -2.41
N GLY A 126 -11.80 -9.16 -3.10
CA GLY A 126 -12.73 -8.19 -2.50
C GLY A 126 -12.09 -6.87 -2.09
N SER A 127 -11.00 -6.44 -2.74
CA SER A 127 -10.33 -5.17 -2.41
C SER A 127 -11.19 -3.93 -2.67
N PHE A 128 -12.18 -4.02 -3.56
CA PHE A 128 -13.20 -3.00 -3.78
C PHE A 128 -14.45 -3.29 -2.94
N SER A 129 -14.35 -2.99 -1.65
CA SER A 129 -15.36 -3.36 -0.65
C SER A 129 -16.55 -2.38 -0.58
N HIS A 130 -16.36 -1.14 -1.03
CA HIS A 130 -17.34 -0.06 -0.90
C HIS A 130 -17.89 0.40 -2.24
N PHE A 131 -19.19 0.66 -2.32
CA PHE A 131 -19.86 1.22 -3.49
C PHE A 131 -20.57 2.51 -3.13
N HIS A 132 -20.39 3.50 -3.99
CA HIS A 132 -21.04 4.78 -3.88
C HIS A 132 -21.69 5.18 -5.20
N ARG A 133 -22.99 5.46 -5.17
CA ARG A 133 -23.76 5.88 -6.32
C ARG A 133 -23.24 7.22 -6.85
N TRP A 134 -23.23 7.35 -8.17
CA TRP A 134 -22.83 8.59 -8.83
C TRP A 134 -23.76 9.75 -8.46
N PHE A 135 -25.07 9.52 -8.38
CA PHE A 135 -26.07 10.54 -8.04
C PHE A 135 -26.91 10.15 -6.83
N SER A 136 -27.03 11.10 -5.91
CA SER A 136 -27.88 11.00 -4.71
C SER A 136 -28.21 12.41 -4.18
N PRO A 137 -29.35 12.61 -3.50
CA PRO A 137 -29.66 13.89 -2.85
C PRO A 137 -28.71 14.26 -1.70
N ALA A 138 -28.02 13.28 -1.11
CA ALA A 138 -27.04 13.48 -0.04
C ALA A 138 -25.98 12.37 -0.07
N TYR A 139 -24.77 12.65 0.42
CA TYR A 139 -23.65 11.72 0.38
C TYR A 139 -23.97 10.38 1.06
N GLY A 140 -24.48 10.39 2.29
CA GLY A 140 -24.85 9.15 3.00
C GLY A 140 -25.94 8.30 2.31
N ALA A 141 -26.79 8.92 1.48
CA ALA A 141 -27.78 8.21 0.67
C ALA A 141 -27.21 7.60 -0.63
N GLY A 142 -25.95 7.91 -0.93
CA GLY A 142 -25.20 7.36 -2.05
C GLY A 142 -24.66 5.94 -1.80
N HIS A 143 -24.62 5.45 -0.56
CA HIS A 143 -24.12 4.11 -0.27
C HIS A 143 -24.92 3.00 -0.98
N GLY A 144 -24.18 1.99 -1.46
CA GLY A 144 -24.70 0.85 -2.23
C GLY A 144 -25.86 0.12 -1.53
N THR A 145 -27.07 0.41 -1.97
CA THR A 145 -28.32 -0.22 -1.47
C THR A 145 -29.31 -0.56 -2.58
N VAL A 146 -29.13 0.02 -3.77
CA VAL A 146 -30.01 -0.16 -4.92
C VAL A 146 -29.30 -1.03 -5.96
N PRO A 147 -29.75 -2.27 -6.20
CA PRO A 147 -29.13 -3.14 -7.19
C PRO A 147 -29.01 -2.46 -8.55
N ALA A 148 -27.89 -2.69 -9.21
CA ALA A 148 -27.62 -2.20 -10.56
C ALA A 148 -27.53 -0.66 -10.71
N ALA A 149 -27.56 0.09 -9.61
CA ALA A 149 -27.33 1.53 -9.60
C ALA A 149 -25.92 1.86 -10.12
N GLU A 150 -25.81 2.96 -10.86
CA GLU A 150 -24.55 3.48 -11.38
C GLU A 150 -23.76 4.24 -10.31
N GLY A 151 -22.44 4.13 -10.37
CA GLY A 151 -21.56 4.76 -9.40
C GLY A 151 -20.15 4.20 -9.49
N TYR A 152 -19.50 4.10 -8.34
CA TYR A 152 -18.11 3.70 -8.25
C TYR A 152 -17.92 2.63 -7.18
N TRP A 153 -17.21 1.58 -7.56
CA TRP A 153 -16.56 0.66 -6.64
C TRP A 153 -15.29 1.29 -6.11
N MET A 154 -15.04 1.14 -4.82
CA MET A 154 -14.03 1.88 -4.09
C MET A 154 -13.18 0.94 -3.23
N SER A 155 -11.87 1.08 -3.38
CA SER A 155 -10.85 0.41 -2.57
C SER A 155 -10.16 1.42 -1.67
N TRP A 156 -9.75 0.96 -0.49
CA TRP A 156 -9.15 1.79 0.56
C TRP A 156 -7.81 1.18 0.95
N LEU A 157 -6.75 1.98 0.92
CA LEU A 157 -5.44 1.66 1.45
C LEU A 157 -5.23 2.53 2.69
N ALA A 158 -5.25 1.90 3.86
CA ALA A 158 -4.94 2.55 5.11
C ALA A 158 -3.48 3.00 5.10
N VAL A 159 -3.24 4.29 5.36
CA VAL A 159 -1.92 4.82 5.65
C VAL A 159 -1.78 5.11 7.14
N ASN A 160 -2.84 5.57 7.80
CA ASN A 160 -2.84 5.80 9.24
C ASN A 160 -4.25 5.63 9.82
N PRO A 161 -4.61 4.39 10.19
CA PRO A 161 -4.58 4.06 11.61
C PRO A 161 -3.77 2.80 11.93
N LYS A 162 -2.67 2.90 12.70
CA LYS A 162 -1.83 1.84 13.33
C LYS A 162 -1.36 0.62 12.49
N ALA A 163 -1.94 0.33 11.34
CA ALA A 163 -1.66 -0.83 10.49
C ALA A 163 -1.97 -0.47 9.02
N PRO A 164 -0.95 -0.19 8.19
CA PRO A 164 -1.16 0.07 6.77
C PRO A 164 -1.61 -1.19 6.04
N GLY A 165 -2.51 -1.05 5.07
CA GLY A 165 -3.06 -2.19 4.34
C GLY A 165 -4.41 -1.94 3.67
N VAL A 166 -4.79 -2.87 2.80
CA VAL A 166 -6.06 -2.80 2.07
C VAL A 166 -7.23 -3.06 3.03
N GLY A 167 -8.19 -2.15 3.03
CA GLY A 167 -9.39 -2.19 3.87
C GLY A 167 -10.49 -3.10 3.31
N TYR A 168 -10.25 -4.42 3.25
CA TYR A 168 -11.19 -5.40 2.68
C TYR A 168 -12.60 -5.39 3.30
N GLY A 169 -12.73 -4.99 4.56
CA GLY A 169 -14.01 -4.83 5.26
C GLY A 169 -14.40 -3.37 5.52
N LEU A 170 -13.55 -2.41 5.17
CA LEU A 170 -13.73 -1.01 5.52
C LEU A 170 -14.88 -0.43 4.71
N PHE A 171 -15.90 0.08 5.41
CA PHE A 171 -17.13 0.63 4.81
C PHE A 171 -17.83 -0.33 3.84
N ALA A 172 -17.75 -1.64 4.07
CA ALA A 172 -18.24 -2.63 3.12
C ALA A 172 -19.72 -2.41 2.75
N THR A 173 -20.03 -2.46 1.46
CA THR A 173 -21.39 -2.47 0.92
C THR A 173 -21.57 -3.75 0.09
N PRO A 174 -22.07 -4.84 0.69
CA PRO A 174 -22.20 -6.11 -0.01
C PRO A 174 -23.20 -6.01 -1.17
N PRO A 175 -22.81 -6.27 -2.43
CA PRO A 175 -23.74 -6.28 -3.54
C PRO A 175 -24.53 -7.59 -3.62
N GLY A 176 -25.75 -7.50 -4.17
CA GLY A 176 -26.46 -8.66 -4.71
C GLY A 176 -26.09 -8.94 -6.17
N SER A 177 -26.62 -10.04 -6.71
CA SER A 177 -26.58 -10.29 -8.16
C SER A 177 -27.55 -9.37 -8.89
N CYS A 178 -27.17 -8.95 -10.10
CA CYS A 178 -28.03 -8.18 -10.99
C CYS A 178 -28.69 -9.01 -12.10
N ALA A 179 -28.80 -10.34 -11.91
CA ALA A 179 -29.28 -11.31 -12.89
C ALA A 179 -30.45 -10.79 -13.77
N GLY A 180 -30.29 -10.90 -15.09
CA GLY A 180 -31.31 -10.53 -16.08
C GLY A 180 -31.18 -9.11 -16.64
N THR A 181 -30.29 -8.27 -16.11
CA THR A 181 -29.87 -7.02 -16.79
C THR A 181 -28.60 -7.30 -17.57
N THR A 182 -28.62 -7.09 -18.89
CA THR A 182 -27.43 -7.20 -19.74
C THR A 182 -26.30 -6.37 -19.13
N PRO A 183 -25.04 -6.86 -19.09
CA PRO A 183 -23.88 -6.10 -18.66
C PRO A 183 -23.55 -5.05 -19.74
N HIS A 184 -24.46 -4.12 -19.94
CA HIS A 184 -24.06 -2.82 -20.43
C HIS A 184 -23.66 -2.07 -19.17
N LEU A 185 -22.36 -1.76 -19.06
CA LEU A 185 -21.98 -0.52 -18.41
C LEU A 185 -22.67 0.56 -19.26
N PRO A 186 -23.76 1.20 -18.80
CA PRO A 186 -24.16 2.42 -19.49
C PRO A 186 -22.94 3.34 -19.45
N ALA A 187 -22.70 4.06 -20.54
CA ALA A 187 -21.84 5.22 -20.51
C ALA A 187 -22.44 6.16 -19.46
N VAL A 188 -21.95 6.07 -18.23
CA VAL A 188 -22.33 7.03 -17.21
C VAL A 188 -21.84 8.36 -17.76
N GLN A 189 -22.71 9.36 -17.75
CA GLN A 189 -22.42 10.72 -18.22
C GLN A 189 -21.45 11.45 -17.28
N THR A 190 -20.41 10.79 -16.79
CA THR A 190 -19.38 11.43 -15.97
C THR A 190 -18.27 11.92 -16.88
N ALA A 191 -18.30 13.22 -17.15
CA ALA A 191 -17.15 13.96 -17.65
C ALA A 191 -16.16 14.20 -16.49
N LEU A 192 -15.61 13.12 -15.90
CA LEU A 192 -14.34 13.26 -15.22
C LEU A 192 -13.30 13.36 -16.34
N GLU A 193 -12.91 14.58 -16.67
CA GLU A 193 -11.80 14.76 -17.59
C GLU A 193 -10.54 14.25 -16.90
N PRO A 194 -9.73 13.39 -17.54
CA PRO A 194 -8.46 12.97 -16.97
C PRO A 194 -7.61 14.20 -16.60
N THR A 195 -6.93 14.12 -15.46
CA THR A 195 -6.03 15.19 -14.99
C THR A 195 -5.08 15.59 -16.11
N ASP A 196 -5.03 16.88 -16.41
CA ASP A 196 -4.14 17.36 -17.47
C ASP A 196 -2.66 17.24 -17.05
N PRO A 197 -1.72 17.14 -18.01
CA PRO A 197 -0.32 16.95 -17.68
C PRO A 197 0.28 18.07 -16.82
N GLY A 198 -0.17 19.32 -16.98
CA GLY A 198 0.32 20.45 -16.20
C GLY A 198 -0.12 20.38 -14.75
N GLU A 199 -1.38 20.02 -14.51
CA GLU A 199 -1.91 19.77 -13.17
C GLU A 199 -1.24 18.55 -12.51
N ALA A 200 -1.06 17.45 -13.25
CA ALA A 200 -0.35 16.28 -12.73
C ALA A 200 1.07 16.64 -12.27
N LYS A 201 1.80 17.45 -13.06
CA LYS A 201 3.14 17.95 -12.67
C LYS A 201 3.11 18.88 -11.46
N ALA A 202 2.06 19.70 -11.31
CA ALA A 202 1.90 20.56 -10.15
C ALA A 202 1.69 19.75 -8.86
N ILE A 203 0.94 18.65 -8.95
CA ILE A 203 0.75 17.72 -7.83
C ILE A 203 2.06 16.97 -7.53
N GLU A 204 2.75 16.43 -8.55
CA GLU A 204 4.05 15.75 -8.39
C GLU A 204 5.09 16.64 -7.70
N ALA A 205 5.08 17.95 -7.94
CA ALA A 205 5.99 18.88 -7.29
C ALA A 205 5.78 19.01 -5.77
N LEU A 206 4.63 18.58 -5.24
CA LEU A 206 4.38 18.45 -3.80
C LEU A 206 4.81 17.08 -3.24
N PHE A 207 5.33 16.19 -4.08
CA PHE A 207 5.80 14.85 -3.75
C PHE A 207 7.31 14.77 -4.01
N ASP A 208 8.06 15.60 -3.28
CA ASP A 208 9.48 15.88 -3.47
C ASP A 208 10.40 15.21 -2.43
N ASP A 209 9.89 14.27 -1.63
CA ASP A 209 10.70 13.57 -0.65
C ASP A 209 11.55 12.46 -1.30
N ASP A 210 12.72 12.20 -0.72
CA ASP A 210 13.59 11.08 -1.09
C ASP A 210 13.80 10.13 0.09
N PRO A 211 13.04 9.03 0.18
CA PRO A 211 13.25 7.99 1.18
C PRO A 211 14.58 7.23 1.01
N PHE A 212 15.24 7.34 -0.14
CA PHE A 212 16.35 6.49 -0.51
C PHE A 212 17.70 7.22 -0.38
N VAL A 213 18.68 6.58 0.24
CA VAL A 213 19.96 7.23 0.64
C VAL A 213 21.21 6.57 0.06
N GLY A 214 21.05 5.49 -0.70
CA GLY A 214 22.15 4.72 -1.29
C GLY A 214 22.69 5.27 -2.62
N GLY A 215 22.08 6.35 -3.13
CA GLY A 215 22.38 6.92 -4.44
C GLY A 215 21.47 6.41 -5.56
N GLN A 216 20.51 5.53 -5.24
CA GLN A 216 19.45 5.15 -6.17
C GLN A 216 18.49 6.32 -6.43
N THR A 217 18.05 6.46 -7.67
CA THR A 217 17.01 7.43 -8.04
C THR A 217 15.69 6.69 -8.23
N SER A 218 14.72 6.97 -7.37
CA SER A 218 13.37 6.43 -7.52
C SER A 218 12.70 6.97 -8.79
N PRO A 219 11.96 6.16 -9.56
CA PRO A 219 11.12 6.65 -10.64
C PRO A 219 9.85 7.33 -10.12
N TYR A 220 9.59 7.32 -8.81
CA TYR A 220 8.36 7.84 -8.21
C TYR A 220 8.57 9.22 -7.59
N ALA A 221 7.54 10.08 -7.66
CA ALA A 221 7.40 11.24 -6.80
C ALA A 221 6.81 10.78 -5.45
N MET A 222 7.37 11.19 -4.33
CA MET A 222 7.04 10.64 -3.00
C MET A 222 6.79 11.72 -1.95
N LYS A 223 5.88 11.46 -1.01
CA LYS A 223 5.65 12.32 0.16
C LYS A 223 5.42 11.46 1.40
N TRP A 224 6.22 11.66 2.43
CA TRP A 224 6.02 11.12 3.77
C TRP A 224 4.71 11.67 4.33
N VAL A 225 3.83 10.76 4.76
CA VAL A 225 2.55 11.10 5.40
C VAL A 225 2.50 10.66 6.86
N ASP A 226 3.53 9.92 7.27
CA ASP A 226 3.84 9.48 8.62
C ASP A 226 5.36 9.18 8.68
N GLU A 227 5.93 9.05 9.88
CA GLU A 227 7.37 8.79 10.06
C GLU A 227 7.84 7.50 9.38
N ARG A 228 6.92 6.57 9.11
CA ARG A 228 7.24 5.27 8.49
C ARG A 228 6.52 5.01 7.19
N ILE A 229 5.72 5.95 6.69
CA ILE A 229 4.83 5.71 5.56
C ILE A 229 4.88 6.89 4.60
N PHE A 230 5.16 6.60 3.33
CA PHE A 230 5.05 7.58 2.26
C PHE A 230 4.01 7.15 1.23
N VAL A 231 3.37 8.13 0.60
CA VAL A 231 2.59 7.94 -0.63
C VAL A 231 3.49 8.21 -1.81
N PHE A 232 3.31 7.47 -2.89
CA PHE A 232 4.05 7.67 -4.13
C PHE A 232 3.14 7.75 -5.36
N LEU A 233 3.60 8.51 -6.34
CA LEU A 233 2.99 8.69 -7.65
C LEU A 233 4.02 8.28 -8.71
N GLU A 234 3.62 7.50 -9.72
CA GLU A 234 4.46 7.21 -10.88
C GLU A 234 4.26 8.29 -11.95
N PRO A 235 5.22 9.19 -12.17
CA PRO A 235 5.09 10.25 -13.16
C PRO A 235 4.92 9.69 -14.57
N ALA A 236 4.01 10.31 -15.34
CA ALA A 236 3.90 10.08 -16.79
C ALA A 236 4.42 11.29 -17.57
N GLU A 237 4.78 11.06 -18.83
CA GLU A 237 5.09 12.14 -19.79
C GLU A 237 3.82 12.89 -20.22
N ALA A 238 2.70 12.18 -20.36
CA ALA A 238 1.43 12.72 -20.82
C ALA A 238 0.28 12.17 -19.98
N GLY A 239 -0.25 13.00 -19.07
CA GLY A 239 -1.46 12.73 -18.32
C GLY A 239 -1.21 12.27 -16.88
N PRO A 240 -2.23 11.67 -16.24
CA PRO A 240 -2.16 11.27 -14.84
C PRO A 240 -1.27 10.05 -14.61
N TRP A 241 -1.07 9.71 -13.35
CA TRP A 241 -0.14 8.67 -12.91
C TRP A 241 -0.64 7.27 -13.28
N PRO A 242 0.16 6.44 -13.99
CA PRO A 242 -0.20 5.06 -14.27
C PRO A 242 -0.36 4.25 -12.98
N ASN A 243 0.45 4.57 -11.97
CA ASN A 243 0.41 3.93 -10.68
C ASN A 243 0.49 4.96 -9.55
N VAL A 244 -0.24 4.68 -8.47
CA VAL A 244 -0.12 5.38 -7.19
C VAL A 244 -0.02 4.35 -6.08
N GLY A 245 0.57 4.67 -4.94
CA GLY A 245 0.67 3.68 -3.89
C GLY A 245 1.25 4.18 -2.59
N VAL A 246 1.60 3.23 -1.73
CA VAL A 246 2.13 3.48 -0.40
C VAL A 246 3.39 2.63 -0.18
N GLY A 247 4.43 3.26 0.35
CA GLY A 247 5.60 2.59 0.89
C GLY A 247 5.58 2.61 2.41
N VAL A 248 5.96 1.49 3.04
CA VAL A 248 6.02 1.31 4.49
C VAL A 248 7.42 0.87 4.89
N ALA A 249 8.07 1.63 5.76
CA ALA A 249 9.39 1.33 6.29
C ALA A 249 9.38 0.02 7.09
N GLY A 250 10.30 -0.89 6.77
CA GLY A 250 10.41 -2.20 7.39
C GLY A 250 11.73 -2.90 7.03
N VAL A 251 11.77 -4.20 7.25
CA VAL A 251 12.89 -5.06 6.88
C VAL A 251 12.44 -6.15 5.92
N TYR A 252 13.36 -6.71 5.15
CA TYR A 252 13.06 -7.74 4.16
C TYR A 252 12.86 -9.12 4.82
N CYS A 253 11.68 -9.30 5.42
CA CYS A 253 11.27 -10.48 6.17
C CYS A 253 9.76 -10.70 6.01
N THR A 254 9.30 -11.96 6.02
CA THR A 254 7.86 -12.30 5.95
C THR A 254 7.08 -11.57 7.05
N ASP A 255 7.57 -11.61 8.28
CA ASP A 255 6.90 -11.01 9.45
C ASP A 255 6.91 -9.47 9.46
N SER A 256 7.75 -8.84 8.63
CA SER A 256 7.79 -7.38 8.48
C SER A 256 6.97 -6.89 7.28
N GLN A 257 6.47 -7.78 6.42
CA GLN A 257 5.58 -7.41 5.33
C GLN A 257 4.22 -6.99 5.91
N PRO A 258 3.72 -5.76 5.68
CA PRO A 258 2.52 -5.29 6.37
C PRO A 258 1.28 -6.12 6.08
N THR A 259 1.06 -6.44 4.80
CA THR A 259 0.01 -7.35 4.31
C THR A 259 0.48 -7.99 3.00
N PRO A 260 -0.15 -9.08 2.52
CA PRO A 260 0.17 -9.67 1.22
C PRO A 260 0.01 -8.73 0.00
N ASP A 261 -0.65 -7.58 0.16
CA ASP A 261 -0.80 -6.57 -0.89
C ASP A 261 0.47 -5.72 -1.10
N PHE A 262 1.41 -5.74 -0.14
CA PHE A 262 2.71 -5.09 -0.27
C PHE A 262 3.71 -6.03 -0.92
N THR A 263 3.57 -6.27 -2.22
CA THR A 263 4.29 -7.35 -2.93
C THR A 263 5.73 -7.01 -3.30
N GLN A 264 6.12 -5.74 -3.25
CA GLN A 264 7.45 -5.27 -3.61
C GLN A 264 8.21 -4.72 -2.39
N PHE A 265 9.49 -4.99 -2.34
CA PHE A 265 10.43 -4.44 -1.37
C PHE A 265 11.55 -3.69 -2.07
N ARG A 266 11.91 -2.52 -1.54
CA ARG A 266 13.01 -1.69 -2.02
C ARG A 266 13.97 -1.36 -0.89
N ARG A 267 15.23 -1.79 -0.99
CA ARG A 267 16.29 -1.42 -0.05
C ARG A 267 16.50 0.08 -0.05
N TYR A 268 16.58 0.67 1.15
CA TYR A 268 16.71 2.12 1.29
C TYR A 268 18.11 2.64 0.90
N ASN A 269 19.14 1.79 0.89
CA ASN A 269 20.54 2.16 0.72
C ASN A 269 21.25 1.48 -0.48
N ALA A 270 20.50 1.11 -1.52
CA ALA A 270 21.07 0.49 -2.72
C ALA A 270 21.76 1.50 -3.65
N THR A 271 22.74 1.04 -4.42
CA THR A 271 23.48 1.89 -5.38
C THR A 271 22.69 2.29 -6.62
N SER A 272 21.62 1.55 -6.95
CA SER A 272 20.72 1.85 -8.07
C SER A 272 19.29 1.37 -7.79
N TRP A 273 18.33 1.89 -8.54
CA TRP A 273 16.93 1.53 -8.38
C TRP A 273 16.68 0.04 -8.67
N ASP A 274 17.26 -0.48 -9.74
CA ASP A 274 17.09 -1.88 -10.13
C ASP A 274 17.69 -2.82 -9.08
N GLU A 275 18.86 -2.48 -8.54
CA GLU A 275 19.50 -3.26 -7.47
C GLU A 275 18.76 -3.14 -6.13
N SER A 276 17.92 -2.13 -5.93
CA SER A 276 17.17 -1.99 -4.67
C SER A 276 16.09 -3.06 -4.47
N ALA A 277 15.67 -3.78 -5.52
CA ALA A 277 14.60 -4.78 -5.42
C ALA A 277 15.00 -5.98 -4.54
N GLY A 278 14.16 -6.30 -3.55
CA GLY A 278 14.40 -7.43 -2.63
C GLY A 278 15.65 -7.23 -1.77
N GLY A 279 16.35 -8.30 -1.41
CA GLY A 279 17.56 -8.20 -0.58
C GLY A 279 17.88 -9.50 0.13
N GLU A 280 18.78 -9.41 1.10
CA GLU A 280 19.03 -10.46 2.08
C GLU A 280 18.04 -10.34 3.25
N ALA A 281 17.86 -11.44 3.99
CA ALA A 281 17.00 -11.45 5.18
C ALA A 281 17.45 -10.38 6.18
N GLY A 282 16.51 -9.51 6.58
CA GLY A 282 16.78 -8.41 7.51
C GLY A 282 17.29 -7.12 6.88
N ASP A 283 17.50 -7.06 5.55
CA ASP A 283 17.84 -5.81 4.86
C ASP A 283 16.76 -4.75 5.12
N ALA A 284 17.16 -3.54 5.48
CA ALA A 284 16.25 -2.44 5.73
C ALA A 284 15.73 -1.82 4.41
N GLY A 285 14.48 -1.38 4.39
CA GLY A 285 13.88 -0.82 3.19
C GLY A 285 12.38 -0.55 3.33
N TYR A 286 11.70 -0.56 2.19
CA TYR A 286 10.29 -0.19 2.08
C TYR A 286 9.49 -1.28 1.40
N TRP A 287 8.46 -1.75 2.09
CA TRP A 287 7.40 -2.58 1.52
C TRP A 287 6.43 -1.67 0.76
N MET A 288 6.14 -1.98 -0.50
CA MET A 288 5.36 -1.14 -1.40
C MET A 288 4.10 -1.87 -1.88
N ALA A 289 2.95 -1.21 -1.72
CA ALA A 289 1.67 -1.60 -2.32
C ALA A 289 1.28 -0.54 -3.35
N ARG A 290 0.72 -0.98 -4.49
CA ARG A 290 0.39 -0.08 -5.60
C ARG A 290 -1.01 -0.33 -6.14
N TYR A 291 -1.63 0.75 -6.59
CA TYR A 291 -2.82 0.75 -7.44
C TYR A 291 -2.40 1.05 -8.87
N GLY A 292 -2.77 0.17 -9.80
CA GLY A 292 -2.83 0.51 -11.22
C GLY A 292 -4.08 1.33 -11.51
N THR A 293 -3.92 2.49 -12.13
CA THR A 293 -5.01 3.48 -12.27
C THR A 293 -5.84 3.34 -13.56
N GLY A 294 -5.37 2.49 -14.48
CA GLY A 294 -5.86 2.40 -15.85
C GLY A 294 -5.33 3.51 -16.79
N ALA A 295 -4.64 4.52 -16.26
CA ALA A 295 -3.99 5.58 -17.05
C ALA A 295 -2.62 5.12 -17.57
N GLY A 296 -2.60 4.15 -18.49
CA GLY A 296 -1.36 3.56 -19.01
C GLY A 296 -0.76 2.44 -18.17
N SER A 297 -1.42 2.05 -17.08
CA SER A 297 -1.11 0.81 -16.34
C SER A 297 -1.87 -0.38 -16.92
N ASP A 298 -1.20 -1.53 -17.01
CA ASP A 298 -1.80 -2.82 -17.40
C ASP A 298 -2.75 -3.40 -16.32
N ALA A 299 -2.64 -2.91 -15.09
CA ALA A 299 -3.49 -3.28 -13.96
C ALA A 299 -4.52 -2.18 -13.63
N LEU A 300 -5.65 -2.61 -13.07
CA LEU A 300 -6.70 -1.76 -12.52
C LEU A 300 -7.03 -2.17 -11.08
N GLY A 301 -6.73 -1.31 -10.12
CA GLY A 301 -6.82 -1.65 -8.69
C GLY A 301 -5.50 -2.13 -8.11
N ILE A 302 -5.54 -2.83 -6.96
CA ILE A 302 -4.33 -3.33 -6.28
C ILE A 302 -3.57 -4.27 -7.21
N ASP A 303 -2.35 -3.90 -7.57
CA ASP A 303 -1.52 -4.67 -8.49
C ASP A 303 -0.55 -5.56 -7.72
N ARG A 304 -0.98 -6.79 -7.48
CA ARG A 304 -0.20 -7.82 -6.77
C ARG A 304 0.84 -8.51 -7.67
N ALA A 305 0.79 -8.28 -8.98
CA ALA A 305 1.63 -8.96 -9.96
C ALA A 305 2.86 -8.14 -10.36
N PHE A 306 2.89 -6.84 -10.05
CA PHE A 306 4.00 -5.97 -10.41
C PHE A 306 5.27 -6.26 -9.62
N ALA A 307 6.28 -6.78 -10.32
CA ALA A 307 7.64 -6.97 -9.83
C ALA A 307 7.72 -7.45 -8.35
N PRO A 308 7.08 -8.59 -8.01
CA PRO A 308 7.03 -9.07 -6.65
C PRO A 308 8.41 -9.51 -6.16
N THR A 309 8.69 -9.26 -4.89
CA THR A 309 9.92 -9.67 -4.20
C THR A 309 9.53 -10.53 -3.00
N PRO A 310 9.47 -11.88 -3.16
CA PRO A 310 9.03 -12.77 -2.09
C PRO A 310 9.99 -12.69 -0.89
N PRO A 311 9.51 -12.28 0.31
CA PRO A 311 10.37 -12.20 1.48
C PRO A 311 10.88 -13.57 1.93
N PRO A 312 12.08 -13.64 2.52
CA PRO A 312 12.52 -14.80 3.29
C PRO A 312 11.92 -14.79 4.70
N GLU A 313 11.94 -15.96 5.34
CA GLU A 313 11.80 -16.06 6.79
C GLU A 313 13.06 -15.50 7.46
N CYS A 314 12.89 -14.66 8.47
CA CYS A 314 14.01 -14.12 9.25
C CYS A 314 14.10 -14.87 10.57
N ALA A 315 15.27 -15.46 10.83
CA ALA A 315 15.52 -16.35 11.97
C ALA A 315 15.82 -15.60 13.28
#